data_AF-A0A2E1LQ86-F1
#
_entry.id   AF-A0A2E1LQ86-F1
#
_cell.length_a   1.000
_cell.length_b   1.000
_cell.length_c   1.000
_cell.angle_alpha   90.00
_cell.angle_beta   90.00
_cell.angle_gamma   90.00
#
_symmetry.space_group_name_H-M   'P 1'
#
loop_
_entity.id
_entity.type
_entity.pdbx_description
1 polymer ?
#
loop_
_entity_poly.entity_id
_entity_poly.type
_entity_poly.pdbx_seq_one_letter_code
_entity_poly.pdbx_strand_id
1 'polypeptide(L)'
;MSYLFGLITVLVLLWLGLSGHYTSLMLSFGVVAVFLSVLLAFRMRVLDRDSSPYDRLPKIITYWGWLLVEIVKANWIVIKACLRAELDINPAVVTVSTKCESDLARTTFANSITLTPGTVSMAIEGHSILVHALNAEDAEANAFEEMDRRAKWATDRVEKA
;
A
#
# COMPACT_ATOMS: atom_id res chain seq x y z
N MET A 1 -10.84 19.38 9.04
CA MET A 1 -10.92 19.05 10.49
C MET A 1 -11.06 17.56 10.75
N SER A 2 -11.84 16.81 9.97
CA SER A 2 -11.97 15.34 10.10
C SER A 2 -10.64 14.57 10.05
N TYR A 3 -9.68 15.03 9.24
CA TYR A 3 -8.37 14.38 9.07
C TYR A 3 -7.50 14.41 10.33
N LEU A 4 -7.54 15.52 11.08
CA LEU A 4 -6.82 15.68 12.34
C LEU A 4 -7.36 14.71 13.40
N PHE A 5 -8.69 14.59 13.47
CA PHE A 5 -9.35 13.66 14.37
C PHE A 5 -9.00 12.21 14.04
N GLY A 6 -9.02 11.84 12.76
CA GLY A 6 -8.61 10.51 12.34
C GLY A 6 -7.14 10.21 12.64
N LEU A 7 -6.23 11.17 12.39
CA LEU A 7 -4.81 11.02 12.70
C LEU A 7 -4.59 10.80 14.20
N ILE A 8 -5.20 11.63 15.06
CA ILE A 8 -5.15 11.45 16.51
C ILE A 8 -5.68 10.07 16.90
N THR A 9 -6.80 9.66 16.33
CA THR A 9 -7.43 8.36 16.61
C THR A 9 -6.47 7.21 16.28
N VAL A 10 -5.88 7.21 15.08
CA VAL A 10 -4.91 6.18 14.65
C VAL A 10 -3.67 6.19 15.54
N LEU A 11 -3.12 7.36 15.87
CA LEU A 11 -1.93 7.47 16.74
C LEU A 11 -2.19 6.96 18.16
N VAL A 12 -3.37 7.26 18.73
CA VAL A 12 -3.76 6.76 20.05
C VAL A 12 -3.94 5.24 20.02
N LEU A 13 -4.66 4.71 19.02
CA LEU A 13 -4.84 3.27 18.87
C LEU A 13 -3.51 2.54 18.68
N LEU A 14 -2.61 3.10 17.88
CA LEU A 14 -1.27 2.57 17.66
C LEU A 14 -0.47 2.55 18.97
N TRP A 15 -0.46 3.65 19.73
CA TRP A 15 0.24 3.72 21.02
C TRP A 15 -0.26 2.67 22.01
N LEU A 16 -1.59 2.56 22.18
CA LEU A 16 -2.19 1.60 23.10
C LEU A 16 -1.96 0.15 22.65
N GLY A 17 -2.06 -0.11 21.34
CA GLY A 17 -1.85 -1.43 20.76
C GLY A 17 -0.40 -1.92 20.85
N LEU A 18 0.58 -1.01 20.77
CA LEU A 18 2.00 -1.37 20.81
C LEU A 18 2.47 -1.72 22.23
N SER A 19 2.00 -0.99 23.24
CA SER A 19 2.48 -1.12 24.62
C SER A 19 1.68 -2.14 25.44
N GLY A 20 0.35 -2.17 25.31
CA GLY A 20 -0.52 -3.00 26.15
C GLY A 20 -0.51 -2.63 27.65
N HIS A 21 0.28 -1.64 28.07
CA HIS A 21 0.35 -1.14 29.44
C HIS A 21 -0.48 0.13 29.64
N TYR A 22 -1.39 0.10 30.62
CA TYR A 22 -2.35 1.18 30.89
C TYR A 22 -2.08 1.92 32.21
N THR A 23 -0.84 1.96 32.67
CA THR A 23 -0.48 2.72 33.88
C THR A 23 -0.62 4.23 33.62
N SER A 24 -0.98 5.00 34.66
CA SER A 24 -1.20 6.44 34.54
C SER A 24 0.02 7.19 33.98
N LEU A 25 1.23 6.75 34.34
CA LEU A 25 2.47 7.30 33.80
C LEU A 25 2.62 7.05 32.30
N MET A 26 2.38 5.82 31.84
CA MET A 26 2.45 5.47 30.41
C MET A 26 1.41 6.22 29.57
N LEU A 27 0.19 6.39 30.09
CA LEU A 27 -0.83 7.18 29.42
C LEU A 27 -0.43 8.65 29.27
N SER A 28 0.20 9.24 30.29
CA SER A 28 0.70 10.62 30.22
C SER A 28 1.75 10.80 29.12
N PHE A 29 2.68 9.85 28.99
CA PHE A 29 3.65 9.86 27.89
C PHE A 29 2.99 9.67 26.53
N GLY A 30 1.96 8.82 26.44
CA GLY A 30 1.19 8.66 25.21
C GLY A 30 0.52 9.95 24.76
N VAL A 31 -0.11 10.70 25.67
CA VAL A 31 -0.73 11.99 25.34
C VAL A 31 0.30 12.99 24.80
N VAL A 32 1.46 13.12 25.48
CA VAL A 32 2.53 14.01 25.03
C VAL A 32 3.08 13.57 23.68
N ALA A 33 3.29 12.26 23.47
CA ALA A 33 3.81 11.71 22.21
C ALA A 33 2.84 11.95 21.05
N VAL A 34 1.54 11.71 21.23
CA VAL A 34 0.52 11.98 20.21
C VAL A 34 0.46 13.47 19.91
N PHE A 35 0.47 14.34 20.92
CA PHE A 35 0.48 15.78 20.73
C PHE A 35 1.69 16.26 19.92
N LEU A 36 2.90 15.83 20.27
CA LEU A 36 4.12 16.19 19.55
C LEU A 36 4.11 15.66 18.11
N SER A 37 3.63 14.44 17.90
CA SER A 37 3.52 13.83 16.57
C SER A 37 2.56 14.63 15.68
N VAL A 38 1.41 15.04 16.21
CA VAL A 38 0.44 15.89 15.50
C VAL A 38 1.02 17.27 15.21
N LEU A 39 1.71 17.88 16.16
CA LEU A 39 2.38 19.16 15.97
C LEU A 39 3.41 19.10 14.84
N LEU A 40 4.21 18.03 14.81
CA LEU A 40 5.20 17.81 13.76
C LEU A 40 4.54 17.57 12.40
N ALA A 41 3.50 16.72 12.35
CA ALA A 41 2.74 16.46 11.12
C ALA A 41 2.12 17.74 10.54
N PHE A 42 1.60 18.61 11.42
CA PHE A 42 1.11 19.94 11.03
C PHE A 42 2.24 20.83 10.52
N ARG A 43 3.39 20.85 11.19
CA ARG A 43 4.56 21.65 10.80
C ARG A 43 5.15 21.23 9.45
N MET A 44 5.08 19.94 9.11
CA MET A 44 5.54 19.38 7.84
C MET A 44 4.51 19.54 6.71
N ARG A 45 3.30 20.05 7.00
CA ARG A 45 2.17 20.14 6.06
C ARG A 45 1.83 18.80 5.40
N VAL A 46 2.09 17.69 6.10
CA VAL A 46 1.76 16.33 5.64
C VAL A 46 0.25 16.05 5.71
N LEU A 47 -0.51 16.92 6.40
CA LEU A 47 -1.97 16.88 6.41
C LEU A 47 -2.53 17.43 5.08
N ASP A 48 -2.28 16.73 3.99
CA ASP A 48 -2.92 16.99 2.70
C ASP A 48 -4.23 16.21 2.55
N ARG A 49 -5.16 16.81 1.79
CA ARG A 49 -6.55 16.33 1.62
C ARG A 49 -6.63 14.99 0.87
N ASP A 50 -5.55 14.59 0.21
CA ASP A 50 -5.40 13.31 -0.49
C ASP A 50 -4.80 12.20 0.37
N SER A 51 -4.10 12.55 1.45
CA SER A 51 -3.44 11.58 2.35
C SER A 51 -4.42 10.87 3.30
N SER A 52 -5.69 11.27 3.30
CA SER A 52 -6.64 10.86 4.33
C SER A 52 -7.86 10.12 3.75
N PRO A 53 -7.77 8.78 3.57
CA PRO A 53 -8.78 8.01 2.87
C PRO A 53 -9.91 7.49 3.80
N TYR A 54 -10.31 8.24 4.83
CA TYR A 54 -11.29 7.74 5.82
C TYR A 54 -12.64 7.37 5.19
N ASP A 55 -13.11 8.14 4.20
CA ASP A 55 -14.35 7.84 3.46
C ASP A 55 -14.26 6.56 2.61
N ARG A 56 -13.04 6.09 2.35
CA ARG A 56 -12.72 4.94 1.49
C ARG A 56 -12.15 3.77 2.27
N LEU A 57 -12.08 3.86 3.59
CA LEU A 57 -11.55 2.81 4.46
C LEU A 57 -12.19 1.44 4.18
N PRO A 58 -13.53 1.31 3.99
CA PRO A 58 -14.13 0.02 3.66
C PRO A 58 -13.64 -0.54 2.32
N LYS A 59 -13.48 0.31 1.30
CA LYS A 59 -12.99 -0.11 -0.03
C LYS A 59 -11.52 -0.56 0.05
N ILE A 60 -10.72 0.17 0.80
CA ILE A 60 -9.31 -0.14 1.04
C ILE A 60 -9.19 -1.47 1.79
N ILE A 61 -10.00 -1.71 2.82
CA ILE A 61 -10.00 -2.98 3.56
C ILE A 61 -10.40 -4.15 2.65
N THR A 62 -11.45 -3.99 1.83
CA THR A 62 -11.86 -5.02 0.87
C THR A 62 -10.77 -5.31 -0.17
N TYR A 63 -10.11 -4.26 -0.65
CA TYR A 63 -8.96 -4.39 -1.55
C TYR A 63 -7.82 -5.15 -0.89
N TRP A 64 -7.45 -4.79 0.34
CA TRP A 64 -6.42 -5.48 1.11
C TRP A 64 -6.74 -6.95 1.34
N GLY A 65 -7.99 -7.29 1.68
CA GLY A 65 -8.42 -8.67 1.83
C GLY A 65 -8.25 -9.49 0.54
N TRP A 66 -8.59 -8.91 -0.60
CA TRP A 66 -8.34 -9.54 -1.90
C TRP A 66 -6.84 -9.65 -2.21
N LEU A 67 -6.07 -8.58 -1.98
CA LEU A 67 -4.64 -8.55 -2.25
C LEU A 67 -3.90 -9.61 -1.44
N LEU A 68 -4.27 -9.82 -0.17
CA LEU A 68 -3.71 -10.90 0.66
C LEU A 68 -3.89 -12.28 0.03
N VAL A 69 -5.04 -12.54 -0.59
CA VAL A 69 -5.29 -13.81 -1.29
C VAL A 69 -4.37 -13.95 -2.50
N GLU A 70 -4.19 -12.90 -3.28
CA GLU A 70 -3.28 -12.93 -4.44
C GLU A 70 -1.82 -13.09 -4.00
N ILE A 71 -1.40 -12.42 -2.93
CA ILE A 71 -0.07 -12.59 -2.33
C ILE A 71 0.15 -14.05 -1.93
N VAL A 72 -0.81 -14.69 -1.25
CA VAL A 72 -0.69 -16.10 -0.84
C VAL A 72 -0.59 -17.03 -2.06
N LYS A 73 -1.42 -16.81 -3.10
CA LYS A 73 -1.37 -17.61 -4.34
C LYS A 73 -0.02 -17.49 -5.04
N ALA A 74 0.49 -16.28 -5.19
CA ALA A 74 1.75 -16.05 -5.88
C ALA A 74 2.95 -16.52 -5.05
N ASN A 75 2.89 -16.47 -3.71
CA ASN A 75 3.92 -17.08 -2.84
C ASN A 75 4.01 -18.59 -3.05
N TRP A 76 2.88 -19.26 -3.24
CA TRP A 76 2.85 -20.69 -3.51
C TRP A 76 3.57 -21.06 -4.81
N ILE A 77 3.48 -20.22 -5.84
CA ILE A 77 4.20 -20.40 -7.11
C ILE A 77 5.70 -20.29 -6.88
N VAL A 78 6.14 -19.24 -6.17
CA VAL A 78 7.57 -19.03 -5.87
C VAL A 78 8.14 -20.14 -4.99
N ILE A 79 7.40 -20.61 -3.98
CA ILE A 79 7.83 -21.75 -3.14
C ILE A 79 8.09 -22.99 -4.01
N LYS A 80 7.19 -23.29 -4.97
CA LYS A 80 7.39 -24.40 -5.90
C LYS A 80 8.62 -24.21 -6.78
N ALA A 81 8.87 -22.98 -7.25
CA ALA A 81 10.05 -22.67 -8.04
C ALA A 81 11.34 -22.87 -7.23
N CYS A 82 11.39 -22.41 -5.98
CA CYS A 82 12.55 -22.58 -5.09
C CYS A 82 12.85 -24.04 -4.74
N LEU A 83 11.83 -24.92 -4.72
CA LEU A 83 11.99 -26.34 -4.42
C LEU A 83 12.42 -27.18 -5.64
N ARG A 84 12.42 -26.60 -6.85
CA ARG A 84 12.94 -27.30 -8.05
C ARG A 84 14.47 -27.32 -8.01
N ALA A 85 15.04 -28.44 -8.48
CA ALA A 85 16.49 -28.64 -8.51
C ALA A 85 17.19 -27.79 -9.59
N GLU A 86 16.46 -27.38 -10.64
CA GLU A 86 16.95 -26.51 -11.70
C GLU A 86 16.25 -25.15 -11.60
N LEU A 87 17.06 -24.09 -11.52
CA LEU A 87 16.59 -22.71 -11.53
C LEU A 87 16.37 -22.28 -12.98
N ASP A 88 15.12 -22.35 -13.43
CA ASP A 88 14.69 -21.76 -14.71
C ASP A 88 14.05 -20.41 -14.41
N ILE A 89 14.87 -19.35 -14.44
CA ILE A 89 14.43 -17.96 -14.26
C ILE A 89 14.82 -17.12 -15.47
N ASN A 90 13.91 -16.26 -15.92
CA ASN A 90 14.13 -15.37 -17.07
C ASN A 90 13.78 -13.92 -16.70
N PRO A 91 14.69 -13.19 -16.04
CA PRO A 91 14.40 -11.85 -15.54
C PRO A 91 14.10 -10.87 -16.67
N ALA A 92 13.13 -10.00 -16.46
CA ALA A 92 12.77 -8.95 -17.41
C ALA A 92 12.37 -7.66 -16.72
N VAL A 93 12.62 -6.54 -17.38
CA VAL A 93 12.08 -5.24 -16.98
C VAL A 93 10.99 -4.87 -17.96
N VAL A 94 9.79 -4.64 -17.44
CA VAL A 94 8.61 -4.28 -18.22
C VAL A 94 8.03 -2.96 -17.75
N THR A 95 7.41 -2.22 -18.67
CA THR A 95 6.70 -0.99 -18.35
C THR A 95 5.21 -1.29 -18.30
N VAL A 96 4.59 -1.09 -17.13
CA VAL A 96 3.17 -1.32 -16.90
C VAL A 96 2.44 0.01 -16.86
N SER A 97 1.51 0.23 -17.78
CA SER A 97 0.66 1.42 -17.77
C SER A 97 -0.44 1.29 -16.70
N THR A 98 -0.67 2.34 -15.94
CA THR A 98 -1.69 2.40 -14.88
C THR A 98 -2.80 3.39 -15.22
N LYS A 99 -4.04 3.01 -14.91
CA LYS A 99 -5.21 3.91 -14.99
C LYS A 99 -5.40 4.70 -13.69
N CYS A 100 -4.58 4.47 -12.65
CA CYS A 100 -4.63 5.15 -11.37
C CYS A 100 -4.25 6.62 -11.51
N GLU A 101 -5.10 7.52 -11.04
CA GLU A 101 -4.97 8.97 -11.22
C GLU A 101 -4.26 9.63 -10.04
N SER A 102 -4.57 9.23 -8.81
CA SER A 102 -4.01 9.83 -7.60
C SER A 102 -2.65 9.22 -7.23
N ASP A 103 -1.80 10.03 -6.58
CA ASP A 103 -0.50 9.58 -6.05
C ASP A 103 -0.65 8.40 -5.10
N LEU A 104 -1.70 8.42 -4.26
CA LEU A 104 -2.03 7.33 -3.35
C LEU A 104 -2.37 6.05 -4.12
N ALA A 105 -3.12 6.15 -5.21
CA ALA A 105 -3.50 4.99 -6.02
C ALA A 105 -2.32 4.39 -6.78
N ARG A 106 -1.50 5.24 -7.43
CA ARG A 106 -0.28 4.79 -8.10
C ARG A 106 0.69 4.12 -7.11
N THR A 107 0.85 4.69 -5.92
CA THR A 107 1.70 4.13 -4.86
C THR A 107 1.12 2.81 -4.33
N THR A 108 -0.19 2.74 -4.11
CA THR A 108 -0.86 1.50 -3.66
C THR A 108 -0.70 0.39 -4.70
N PHE A 109 -0.88 0.71 -5.97
CA PHE A 109 -0.71 -0.23 -7.06
C PHE A 109 0.76 -0.70 -7.17
N ALA A 110 1.73 0.22 -7.16
CA ALA A 110 3.15 -0.11 -7.19
C ALA A 110 3.59 -1.02 -6.02
N ASN A 111 3.09 -0.76 -4.82
CA ASN A 111 3.35 -1.59 -3.65
C ASN A 111 2.69 -2.98 -3.78
N SER A 112 1.52 -3.06 -4.40
CA SER A 112 0.81 -4.31 -4.63
C SER A 112 1.53 -5.21 -5.63
N ILE A 113 2.13 -4.63 -6.67
CA ILE A 113 3.05 -5.34 -7.59
C ILE A 113 4.22 -5.90 -6.78
N THR A 114 4.92 -5.07 -6.01
CA THR A 114 6.09 -5.49 -5.21
C THR A 114 5.76 -6.60 -4.21
N LEU A 115 4.56 -6.59 -3.63
CA LEU A 115 4.10 -7.63 -2.71
C LEU A 115 3.73 -8.93 -3.42
N THR A 116 3.54 -8.91 -4.75
CA THR A 116 3.28 -10.11 -5.56
C THR A 116 4.61 -10.80 -5.86
N PRO A 117 4.85 -12.00 -5.30
CA PRO A 117 6.11 -12.69 -5.40
C PRO A 117 6.59 -12.87 -6.83
N GLY A 118 7.86 -12.56 -7.06
CA GLY A 118 8.47 -12.59 -8.38
C GLY A 118 8.47 -11.23 -9.10
N THR A 119 7.94 -10.16 -8.51
CA THR A 119 7.98 -8.82 -9.12
C THR A 119 8.36 -7.71 -8.13
N VAL A 120 8.97 -6.63 -8.64
CA VAL A 120 9.39 -5.46 -7.86
C VAL A 120 9.13 -4.20 -8.67
N SER A 121 8.43 -3.22 -8.10
CA SER A 121 8.29 -1.90 -8.72
C SER A 121 9.57 -1.09 -8.52
N MET A 122 10.19 -0.66 -9.62
CA MET A 122 11.45 0.11 -9.62
C MET A 122 11.21 1.61 -9.59
N ALA A 123 10.30 2.10 -10.43
CA ALA A 123 10.04 3.53 -10.61
C ALA A 123 8.59 3.79 -11.03
N ILE A 124 8.05 4.93 -10.63
CA ILE A 124 6.75 5.44 -11.10
C ILE A 124 7.04 6.67 -11.97
N GLU A 125 6.69 6.58 -13.24
CA GLU A 125 6.89 7.62 -14.25
C GLU A 125 5.53 8.05 -14.82
N GLY A 126 4.94 9.10 -14.24
CA GLY A 126 3.60 9.56 -14.63
C GLY A 126 2.54 8.48 -14.44
N HIS A 127 2.00 7.95 -15.54
CA HIS A 127 0.99 6.87 -15.57
C HIS A 127 1.60 5.52 -15.96
N SER A 128 2.88 5.33 -15.70
CA SER A 128 3.58 4.08 -15.95
C SER A 128 4.41 3.69 -14.74
N ILE A 129 4.54 2.38 -14.52
CA ILE A 129 5.35 1.79 -13.47
C ILE A 129 6.36 0.87 -14.15
N LEU A 130 7.65 1.12 -13.88
CA LEU A 130 8.72 0.23 -14.30
C LEU A 130 8.77 -0.94 -13.31
N VAL A 131 8.60 -2.16 -13.80
CA VAL A 131 8.53 -3.38 -12.99
C VAL A 131 9.66 -4.32 -13.40
N HIS A 132 10.42 -4.77 -12.41
CA HIS A 132 11.36 -5.87 -12.57
C HIS A 132 10.67 -7.17 -12.18
N ALA A 133 10.64 -8.14 -13.08
CA ALA A 133 10.10 -9.47 -12.83
C ALA A 133 11.21 -10.53 -12.83
N LEU A 134 11.04 -11.54 -12.00
CA LEU A 134 11.91 -12.71 -11.91
C LEU A 134 11.77 -13.58 -13.16
N ASN A 135 10.56 -13.66 -13.73
CA ASN A 135 10.26 -14.27 -15.01
C ASN A 135 9.46 -13.31 -15.89
N ALA A 136 9.83 -13.20 -17.16
CA ALA A 136 9.12 -12.38 -18.15
C ALA A 136 7.64 -12.74 -18.30
N GLU A 137 7.29 -14.02 -18.14
CA GLU A 137 5.92 -14.55 -18.23
C GLU A 137 5.02 -14.04 -17.11
N ASP A 138 5.59 -13.81 -15.91
CA ASP A 138 4.86 -13.27 -14.75
C ASP A 138 4.61 -11.75 -14.89
N ALA A 139 5.21 -11.11 -15.89
CA ALA A 139 5.22 -9.67 -16.09
C ALA A 139 4.37 -9.22 -17.30
N GLU A 140 3.54 -10.10 -17.85
CA GLU A 140 2.69 -9.76 -18.98
C GLU A 140 1.74 -8.60 -18.66
N ALA A 141 1.46 -7.75 -19.64
CA ALA A 141 0.63 -6.55 -19.47
C ALA A 141 -0.76 -6.85 -18.87
N ASN A 142 -1.30 -8.04 -19.14
CA ASN A 142 -2.61 -8.47 -18.63
C ASN A 142 -2.57 -8.90 -17.15
N ALA A 143 -1.41 -9.29 -16.62
CA ALA A 143 -1.27 -9.82 -15.27
C ALA A 143 -1.65 -8.78 -14.20
N PHE A 144 -1.44 -7.50 -14.50
CA PHE A 144 -1.67 -6.41 -13.54
C PHE A 144 -2.98 -5.64 -13.76
N GLU A 145 -3.76 -5.93 -14.81
CA GLU A 145 -4.95 -5.12 -15.15
C GLU A 145 -6.04 -5.18 -14.07
N GLU A 146 -6.30 -6.37 -13.52
CA GLU A 146 -7.27 -6.52 -12.42
C GLU A 146 -6.81 -5.75 -11.17
N MET A 147 -5.51 -5.82 -10.88
CA MET A 147 -4.91 -5.17 -9.72
C MET A 147 -4.96 -3.65 -9.87
N ASP A 148 -4.64 -3.11 -11.05
CA ASP A 148 -4.76 -1.68 -11.39
C ASP A 148 -6.20 -1.19 -11.22
N ARG A 149 -7.17 -1.93 -11.78
CA ARG A 149 -8.60 -1.57 -11.67
C ARG A 149 -9.07 -1.55 -10.22
N ARG A 150 -8.67 -2.54 -9.42
CA ARG A 150 -9.04 -2.63 -8.01
C ARG A 150 -8.34 -1.58 -7.15
N ALA A 151 -7.06 -1.31 -7.40
CA ALA A 151 -6.32 -0.24 -6.74
C ALA A 151 -6.99 1.11 -7.01
N LYS A 152 -7.26 1.43 -8.28
CA LYS A 152 -8.03 2.61 -8.69
C LYS A 152 -9.36 2.71 -7.96
N TRP A 153 -10.19 1.66 -7.98
CA TRP A 153 -11.49 1.68 -7.30
C TRP A 153 -11.40 1.94 -5.79
N ALA A 154 -10.37 1.41 -5.13
CA ALA A 154 -10.18 1.56 -3.70
C ALA A 154 -9.61 2.92 -3.30
N THR A 155 -8.75 3.51 -4.14
CA THR A 155 -7.84 4.59 -3.74
C THR A 155 -7.87 5.84 -4.62
N ASP A 156 -8.51 5.82 -5.80
CA ASP A 156 -8.81 7.04 -6.54
C ASP A 156 -10.09 7.70 -6.01
N ARG A 157 -10.09 9.02 -6.04
CA ARG A 157 -11.30 9.81 -5.83
C ARG A 157 -11.90 10.00 -7.21
N VAL A 158 -13.12 9.51 -7.41
CA VAL A 158 -13.91 9.99 -8.55
C VAL A 158 -14.15 11.47 -8.28
N GLU A 159 -13.43 12.33 -8.97
CA GLU A 159 -13.68 13.76 -8.94
C GLU A 159 -15.09 13.94 -9.51
N LYS A 160 -16.06 14.16 -8.60
CA LYS A 160 -17.36 14.67 -9.03
C LYS A 160 -17.09 16.11 -9.48
N ALA A 161 -16.93 16.27 -10.79
CA ALA A 161 -17.09 17.55 -11.47
C ALA A 161 -18.46 18.16 -11.13
#